data_AF-M0DLI0-F1
#
_entry.id   AF-M0DLI0-F1
#
_cell.length_a   1.000
_cell.length_b   1.000
_cell.length_c   1.000
_cell.angle_alpha   90.00
_cell.angle_beta   90.00
_cell.angle_gamma   90.00
#
_symmetry.space_group_name_H-M   'P 1'
#
loop_
_entity.id
_entity.type
_entity.pdbx_description
1 polymer ?
#
loop_
_entity_poly.entity_id
_entity_poly.type
_entity_poly.pdbx_seq_one_letter_code
_entity_poly.pdbx_strand_id
1 'polypeptide(L)'
;MTDTLAAEYPEAAPHIQEAVDEHGEDWVLENYYEDIYPLKQVMAVPEKEELPFYDEGEHGAMTEAERAEMYRAWCEYRENLRAGTKPGE
;
A
#
# COMPACT_ATOMS: atom_id res chain seq x y z
N MET A 1 -15.69 4.44 7.10
CA MET A 1 -14.50 4.61 7.97
C MET A 1 -14.87 4.80 9.43
N THR A 2 -14.10 4.23 10.37
CA THR A 2 -14.19 4.57 11.79
C THR A 2 -13.64 5.98 12.04
N ASP A 3 -14.27 6.73 12.94
CA ASP A 3 -13.82 8.08 13.34
C ASP A 3 -12.36 8.07 13.84
N THR A 4 -11.87 6.93 14.34
CA THR A 4 -10.50 6.74 14.81
C THR A 4 -9.46 6.82 13.69
N LEU A 5 -9.69 6.17 12.54
CA LEU A 5 -8.72 6.15 11.43
C LEU A 5 -8.53 7.56 10.85
N ALA A 6 -9.61 8.33 10.73
CA ALA A 6 -9.57 9.71 10.27
C ALA A 6 -8.93 10.67 11.29
N ALA A 7 -8.99 10.36 12.59
CA ALA A 7 -8.34 11.15 13.62
C ALA A 7 -6.81 10.95 13.64
N GLU A 8 -6.35 9.71 13.46
CA GLU A 8 -4.92 9.37 13.49
C GLU A 8 -4.24 9.62 12.15
N TYR A 9 -4.96 9.44 11.05
CA TYR A 9 -4.44 9.56 9.69
C TYR A 9 -5.32 10.48 8.83
N PRO A 10 -5.46 11.78 9.18
CA PRO A 10 -6.38 12.70 8.52
C PRO A 10 -6.08 12.91 7.02
N GLU A 11 -4.82 12.73 6.59
CA GLU A 11 -4.42 12.87 5.18
C GLU A 11 -4.63 11.58 4.38
N ALA A 12 -4.30 10.41 4.95
CA ALA A 12 -4.48 9.13 4.26
C ALA A 12 -5.94 8.63 4.27
N ALA A 13 -6.71 9.00 5.31
CA ALA A 13 -8.10 8.59 5.45
C ALA A 13 -8.98 8.90 4.22
N PRO A 14 -9.00 10.12 3.66
CA PRO A 14 -9.80 10.38 2.47
C PRO A 14 -9.39 9.52 1.26
N HIS A 15 -8.10 9.23 1.08
CA HIS A 15 -7.63 8.38 -0.02
C HIS A 15 -8.07 6.93 0.14
N ILE A 16 -8.00 6.40 1.36
CA ILE A 16 -8.46 5.04 1.65
C ILE A 16 -9.98 4.95 1.49
N GLN A 17 -10.74 5.95 1.93
CA GLN A 17 -12.19 5.97 1.76
C GLN A 17 -12.59 6.05 0.28
N GLU A 18 -11.90 6.86 -0.53
CA GLU A 18 -12.11 6.92 -1.98
C GLU A 18 -11.88 5.56 -2.64
N ALA A 19 -10.78 4.86 -2.29
CA ALA A 19 -10.49 3.54 -2.81
C ALA A 19 -11.54 2.48 -2.38
N VAL A 20 -12.03 2.56 -1.14
CA VAL A 20 -13.14 1.71 -0.66
C VAL A 20 -14.42 2.01 -1.43
N ASP A 21 -14.74 3.27 -1.67
CA ASP A 21 -15.96 3.69 -2.37
C ASP A 21 -15.92 3.27 -3.86
N GLU A 22 -14.74 3.27 -4.48
CA GLU A 22 -14.57 2.92 -5.89
C GLU A 22 -14.47 1.40 -6.12
N HIS A 23 -13.76 0.68 -5.26
CA HIS A 23 -13.38 -0.72 -5.51
C HIS A 23 -13.83 -1.71 -4.42
N GLY A 24 -14.18 -1.23 -3.24
CA GLY A 24 -14.55 -2.06 -2.08
C GLY A 24 -13.38 -2.37 -1.14
N GLU A 25 -13.71 -2.81 0.07
CA GLU A 25 -12.76 -3.06 1.17
C GLU A 25 -11.76 -4.17 0.84
N ASP A 26 -12.22 -5.29 0.28
CA ASP A 26 -11.36 -6.43 -0.10
C ASP A 26 -10.28 -6.01 -1.10
N TRP A 27 -10.68 -5.23 -2.11
CA TRP A 27 -9.76 -4.73 -3.13
C TRP A 27 -8.68 -3.85 -2.50
N VAL A 28 -9.05 -3.00 -1.54
CA VAL A 28 -8.09 -2.14 -0.82
C VAL A 28 -7.10 -2.96 -0.02
N LEU A 29 -7.53 -4.07 0.60
CA LEU A 29 -6.62 -4.96 1.31
C LEU A 29 -5.67 -5.68 0.35
N GLU A 30 -6.16 -6.15 -0.79
CA GLU A 30 -5.34 -6.84 -1.79
C GLU A 30 -4.28 -5.91 -2.41
N ASN A 31 -4.67 -4.68 -2.74
CA ASN A 31 -3.81 -3.72 -3.45
C ASN A 31 -3.13 -2.72 -2.50
N TYR A 32 -3.24 -2.93 -1.19
CA TYR A 32 -2.79 -1.99 -0.17
C TYR A 32 -1.34 -1.53 -0.36
N TYR A 33 -0.43 -2.48 -0.61
CA TYR A 33 0.99 -2.19 -0.71
C TYR A 33 1.40 -1.54 -2.04
N GLU A 34 0.51 -1.60 -3.04
CA GLU A 34 0.73 -1.06 -4.38
C GLU A 34 0.12 0.33 -4.56
N ASP A 35 -1.07 0.57 -4.00
CA ASP A 35 -1.81 1.83 -4.21
C ASP A 35 -1.80 2.76 -2.99
N ILE A 36 -1.89 2.21 -1.76
CA ILE A 36 -2.05 3.02 -0.55
C ILE A 36 -0.72 3.24 0.17
N TYR A 37 0.02 2.17 0.46
CA TYR A 37 1.27 2.22 1.20
C TYR A 37 2.36 3.13 0.58
N PRO A 38 2.50 3.28 -0.76
CA PRO A 38 3.47 4.21 -1.32
C PRO A 38 3.27 5.67 -0.88
N LEU A 39 2.04 6.06 -0.52
CA LEU A 39 1.75 7.41 -0.02
C LEU A 39 2.53 7.73 1.28
N LYS A 40 2.99 6.70 2.01
CA LYS A 40 3.84 6.83 3.20
C LYS A 40 5.13 7.62 2.96
N GLN A 41 5.56 7.75 1.70
CA GLN A 41 6.71 8.57 1.32
C GLN A 41 6.51 10.06 1.54
N VAL A 42 5.26 10.53 1.51
CA VAL A 42 4.91 11.97 1.57
C VAL A 42 3.93 12.32 2.67
N MET A 43 3.24 11.35 3.27
CA MET A 43 2.28 11.54 4.36
C MET A 43 2.31 10.37 5.35
N ALA A 44 1.69 10.52 6.51
CA ALA A 44 1.45 9.39 7.41
C ALA A 44 0.35 8.50 6.85
N VAL A 45 0.63 7.20 6.74
CA VAL A 45 -0.31 6.18 6.27
C VAL A 45 -0.35 5.09 7.33
N PRO A 46 -1.53 4.52 7.62
CA PRO A 46 -1.63 3.36 8.51
C PRO A 46 -0.78 2.18 8.00
N GLU A 47 -0.61 1.15 8.81
CA GLU A 47 -0.28 -0.19 8.35
C GLU A 47 -1.55 -0.92 7.91
N LYS A 48 -1.40 -1.97 7.09
CA LYS A 48 -2.56 -2.75 6.60
C LYS A 48 -3.40 -3.29 7.76
N GLU A 49 -2.74 -3.69 8.85
CA GLU A 49 -3.35 -4.25 10.06
C GLU A 49 -4.13 -3.23 10.89
N GLU A 50 -3.90 -1.93 10.68
CA GLU A 50 -4.62 -0.84 11.37
C GLU A 50 -5.94 -0.48 10.68
N LEU A 51 -6.21 -1.06 9.50
CA LEU A 51 -7.46 -0.79 8.79
C LEU A 51 -8.66 -1.42 9.53
N PRO A 52 -9.78 -0.70 9.68
CA PRO A 52 -10.92 -1.16 10.48
C PRO A 52 -11.65 -2.38 9.90
N PHE A 53 -11.40 -2.69 8.63
CA PHE A 53 -11.93 -3.85 7.91
C PHE A 53 -10.87 -4.93 7.67
N TYR A 54 -9.68 -4.81 8.27
CA TYR A 54 -8.68 -5.87 8.26
C TYR A 54 -9.06 -6.99 9.24
N ASP A 55 -8.95 -8.23 8.76
CA ASP A 55 -9.11 -9.46 9.53
C ASP A 55 -7.88 -10.34 9.32
N GLU A 56 -7.16 -10.69 10.39
CA GLU A 56 -5.92 -11.49 10.34
C GLU A 56 -6.18 -12.95 9.87
N GLY A 57 -7.38 -13.49 10.11
CA GLY A 57 -7.76 -14.85 9.70
C GLY A 57 -8.10 -14.96 8.21
N GLU A 58 -8.51 -13.85 7.60
CA GLU A 58 -8.87 -13.78 6.17
C GLU A 58 -7.76 -13.13 5.32
N HIS A 59 -7.01 -12.18 5.88
CA HIS A 59 -6.10 -11.33 5.12
C HIS A 59 -4.66 -11.38 5.65
N GLY A 60 -3.73 -11.70 4.76
CA GLY A 60 -2.29 -11.59 5.04
C GLY A 60 -1.77 -10.15 4.95
N ALA A 61 -0.79 -9.83 5.80
CA ALA A 61 0.03 -8.63 5.67
C ALA A 61 1.46 -9.02 5.23
N MET A 62 2.04 -8.28 4.28
CA MET A 62 3.43 -8.50 3.88
C MET A 62 4.36 -8.09 5.00
N THR A 63 5.39 -8.90 5.25
CA THR A 63 6.46 -8.56 6.19
C THR A 63 7.28 -7.37 5.70
N GLU A 64 8.03 -6.73 6.59
CA GLU A 64 8.97 -5.67 6.20
C GLU A 64 9.99 -6.16 5.15
N ALA A 65 10.46 -7.40 5.25
CA ALA A 65 11.41 -7.98 4.31
C ALA A 65 10.81 -8.14 2.91
N GLU A 66 9.61 -8.71 2.81
CA GLU A 66 8.91 -8.88 1.53
C GLU A 66 8.59 -7.53 0.89
N ARG A 67 8.16 -6.54 1.69
CA ARG A 67 7.95 -5.16 1.22
C ARG A 67 9.25 -4.55 0.68
N ALA A 68 10.35 -4.68 1.42
CA ALA A 68 11.65 -4.16 0.99
C ALA A 68 12.14 -4.82 -0.31
N GLU A 69 11.91 -6.12 -0.49
CA GLU A 69 12.24 -6.84 -1.72
C GLU A 69 11.41 -6.34 -2.90
N MET A 70 10.08 -6.21 -2.73
CA MET A 70 9.17 -5.69 -3.75
C MET A 70 9.59 -4.30 -4.24
N TYR A 71 9.85 -3.36 -3.31
CA TYR A 71 10.27 -2.01 -3.68
C TYR A 71 11.64 -1.98 -4.36
N ARG A 72 12.58 -2.85 -3.96
CA ARG A 72 13.87 -2.99 -4.66
C ARG A 72 13.68 -3.46 -6.09
N ALA A 73 12.85 -4.47 -6.32
CA ALA A 73 12.53 -4.95 -7.67
C ALA A 73 11.90 -3.86 -8.54
N TRP A 74 11.02 -3.01 -7.99
CA TRP A 74 10.47 -1.86 -8.71
C TRP A 74 11.51 -0.78 -9.01
N CYS A 75 12.40 -0.49 -8.06
CA CYS A 75 13.52 0.43 -8.30
C CYS A 75 14.39 -0.09 -9.46
N GLU A 76 14.78 -1.36 -9.42
CA GLU A 76 15.59 -1.99 -10.46
C GLU A 76 14.87 -1.98 -11.82
N TYR A 77 13.57 -2.29 -11.84
CA TYR A 77 12.75 -2.19 -13.04
C TYR A 77 12.76 -0.77 -13.63
N ARG A 78 12.59 0.26 -12.79
CA ARG A 78 12.62 1.67 -13.22
C ARG A 78 14.00 2.09 -13.72
N GLU A 79 15.07 1.64 -13.09
CA GLU A 79 16.44 1.92 -13.53
C GLU A 79 16.75 1.26 -14.87
N ASN A 80 16.33 0.01 -15.06
CA ASN A 80 16.44 -0.71 -16.32
C ASN A 80 15.71 0.00 -17.47
N LEU A 81 14.46 0.44 -17.23
CA LEU A 81 13.72 1.25 -18.21
C LEU A 81 14.43 2.56 -18.55
N ARG A 82 15.07 3.21 -17.56
CA ARG A 82 15.79 4.48 -17.76
C ARG A 82 17.09 4.29 -18.54
N ALA A 83 17.83 3.23 -18.26
CA ALA A 83 19.10 2.91 -18.90
C ALA A 83 18.93 2.27 -20.29
N GLY A 84 17.72 1.78 -20.62
CA GLY A 84 17.44 1.03 -21.85
C GLY A 84 17.97 -0.41 -21.82
N THR A 85 18.47 -0.87 -20.67
CA THR A 85 18.88 -2.25 -20.42
C THR A 85 17.68 -3.03 -19.90
N LYS A 86 17.37 -4.17 -20.51
CA LYS A 86 16.40 -5.10 -19.92
C LYS A 86 17.08 -5.92 -18.82
N PRO A 87 16.35 -6.33 -17.76
CA PRO A 87 16.92 -7.24 -16.77
C PRO A 87 17.35 -8.55 -17.44
N GLY A 88 18.64 -8.86 -17.40
CA GLY A 88 19.22 -10.10 -17.95
C GLY A 88 20.03 -9.95 -19.26
N GLU A 89 20.24 -8.73 -19.76
CA GLU A 89 21.14 -8.43 -20.91
C GLU A 89 22.44 -7.74 -20.50
#